data_AF-A0A969MYL2-F1
#
_entry.id   AF-A0A969MYL2-F1
#
_cell.length_a   1.000
_cell.length_b   1.000
_cell.length_c   1.000
_cell.angle_alpha   90.00
_cell.angle_beta   90.00
_cell.angle_gamma   90.00
#
_symmetry.space_group_name_H-M   'P 1'
#
loop_
_entity.id
_entity.type
_entity.pdbx_description
1 polymer ?
#
loop_
_entity_poly.entity_id
_entity_poly.type
_entity_poly.pdbx_seq_one_letter_code
_entity_poly.pdbx_strand_id
1 'polypeptide(L)'
;MSHSWLEVLQQIQCQSVDLLLICTRDSRLESLTQAILSLQSVGVRPPIIILDQSKFRIGINPAPASETPDYYSAFPVTTRHLIEQMKIKILPCRIPMVELLEHLKQSLGLKK
;
A
#
# COMPACT_ATOMS: atom_id res chain seq x y z
N MET A 1 1.37 -1.71 19.43
CA MET A 1 1.51 -1.17 18.05
C MET A 1 0.77 0.16 17.85
N SER A 2 0.15 0.76 18.88
CA SER A 2 -0.80 1.87 18.74
C SER A 2 -0.18 3.27 18.59
N HIS A 3 1.02 3.52 19.12
CA HIS A 3 1.61 4.86 19.10
C HIS A 3 2.24 5.24 17.76
N SER A 4 2.92 4.30 17.08
CA SER A 4 3.63 4.61 15.83
C SER A 4 2.70 4.90 14.66
N TRP A 5 1.58 4.19 14.53
CA TRP A 5 0.63 4.44 13.45
C TRP A 5 -0.14 5.76 13.64
N LEU A 6 -0.48 6.08 14.89
CA LEU A 6 -1.14 7.34 15.22
C LEU A 6 -0.23 8.55 14.91
N GLU A 7 1.07 8.43 15.20
CA GLU A 7 2.06 9.43 14.81
C GLU A 7 2.15 9.60 13.29
N VAL A 8 2.13 8.50 12.52
CA VAL A 8 2.09 8.56 11.05
C VAL A 8 0.85 9.31 10.57
N LEU A 9 -0.34 9.03 11.13
CA LEU A 9 -1.57 9.75 10.78
C LEU A 9 -1.47 11.25 11.08
N GLN A 10 -0.87 11.62 12.22
CA GLN A 10 -0.63 13.03 12.56
C GLN A 10 0.34 13.70 11.59
N GLN A 11 1.44 13.05 11.21
CA GLN A 11 2.39 13.58 10.24
C GLN A 11 1.77 13.80 8.88
N ILE A 12 0.90 12.88 8.44
CA ILE A 12 0.12 13.03 7.21
C ILE A 12 -0.85 14.22 7.33
N GLN A 13 -1.54 14.36 8.46
CA GLN A 13 -2.48 15.46 8.69
C GLN A 13 -1.77 16.84 8.69
N CYS A 14 -0.55 16.90 9.21
CA CYS A 14 0.31 18.09 9.17
C CYS A 14 0.92 18.34 7.77
N GLN A 15 0.63 17.50 6.77
CA GLN A 15 1.19 17.59 5.42
C GLN A 15 2.73 17.52 5.38
N SER A 16 3.35 16.88 6.38
CA SER A 16 4.81 16.73 6.47
C SER A 16 5.35 15.55 5.68
N VAL A 17 4.51 14.88 4.89
CA VAL A 17 4.80 13.61 4.24
C VAL A 17 4.49 13.73 2.75
N ASP A 18 5.51 13.55 1.91
CA ASP A 18 5.35 13.55 0.45
C ASP A 18 4.93 12.19 -0.11
N LEU A 19 5.22 11.09 0.59
CA LEU A 19 4.90 9.71 0.16
C LEU A 19 4.80 8.77 1.36
N LEU A 20 3.81 7.87 1.34
CA LEU A 20 3.67 6.81 2.33
C LEU A 20 4.00 5.44 1.73
N LEU A 21 5.03 4.79 2.25
CA LEU A 21 5.42 3.43 1.87
C LEU A 21 5.10 2.45 3.00
N ILE A 22 4.19 1.49 2.75
CA ILE A 22 3.78 0.48 3.73
C ILE A 22 4.38 -0.88 3.34
N CYS A 23 5.20 -1.46 4.22
CA CYS A 23 5.81 -2.77 4.00
C CYS A 23 5.11 -3.86 4.83
N THR A 24 4.62 -4.93 4.21
CA THR A 24 3.73 -5.92 4.87
C THR A 24 4.44 -7.15 5.47
N ARG A 25 5.76 -7.07 5.66
CA ARG A 25 6.70 -8.20 5.86
C ARG A 25 6.26 -9.27 6.87
N ASP A 26 5.76 -8.85 8.03
CA ASP A 26 5.23 -9.73 9.08
C ASP A 26 3.86 -9.26 9.61
N SER A 27 3.21 -8.34 8.89
CA SER A 27 1.93 -7.78 9.31
C SER A 27 0.77 -8.68 8.88
N ARG A 28 -0.23 -8.85 9.76
CA ARG A 28 -1.49 -9.48 9.37
C ARG A 28 -2.22 -8.59 8.37
N LEU A 29 -2.89 -9.21 7.41
CA LEU A 29 -3.75 -8.50 6.45
C LEU A 29 -4.81 -7.64 7.16
N GLU A 30 -5.30 -8.08 8.32
CA GLU A 30 -6.22 -7.32 9.17
C GLU A 30 -5.61 -6.00 9.63
N SER A 31 -4.35 -6.00 10.06
CA SER A 31 -3.65 -4.78 10.50
C SER A 31 -3.45 -3.81 9.35
N LEU A 32 -3.10 -4.31 8.16
CA LEU A 32 -3.00 -3.51 6.95
C LEU A 32 -4.38 -2.94 6.54
N THR A 33 -5.43 -3.75 6.63
CA THR A 33 -6.80 -3.33 6.34
C THR A 33 -7.24 -2.21 7.28
N GLN A 34 -6.98 -2.34 8.58
CA GLN A 34 -7.26 -1.29 9.57
C GLN A 34 -6.45 -0.02 9.31
N ALA A 35 -5.17 -0.15 8.94
CA ALA A 35 -4.35 0.98 8.54
C ALA A 35 -4.96 1.72 7.34
N ILE A 36 -5.35 1.00 6.28
CA ILE A 36 -5.99 1.59 5.09
C ILE A 36 -7.31 2.29 5.45
N LEU A 37 -8.15 1.66 6.28
CA LEU A 37 -9.39 2.27 6.75
C LEU A 37 -9.14 3.58 7.52
N SER A 38 -8.14 3.59 8.40
CA SER A 38 -7.82 4.79 9.17
C SER A 38 -7.35 5.97 8.31
N LEU A 39 -6.78 5.72 7.13
CA LEU A 39 -6.39 6.77 6.18
C LEU A 39 -7.59 7.54 5.60
N GLN A 40 -8.82 7.00 5.70
CA GLN A 40 -10.03 7.73 5.33
C GLN A 40 -10.26 8.96 6.19
N SER A 41 -9.81 8.93 7.46
CA SER A 41 -9.94 10.05 8.40
C SER A 41 -9.09 11.26 8.01
N VAL A 42 -8.13 11.08 7.09
CA VAL A 42 -7.21 12.12 6.66
C VAL A 42 -7.73 12.77 5.38
N GLY A 43 -7.91 14.09 5.41
CA GLY A 43 -8.44 14.86 4.29
C GLY A 43 -7.51 14.86 3.07
N VAL A 44 -6.29 15.37 3.24
CA VAL A 44 -5.26 15.37 2.18
C VAL A 44 -4.32 14.19 2.43
N ARG A 45 -4.13 13.35 1.41
CA ARG A 45 -3.32 12.14 1.51
C ARG A 45 -2.16 12.18 0.51
N PRO A 46 -0.93 11.84 0.93
CA PRO A 46 0.17 11.64 0.01
C PRO A 46 -0.11 10.43 -0.88
N PRO A 47 0.63 10.25 -1.98
CA PRO A 47 0.69 8.99 -2.71
C PRO A 47 1.04 7.84 -1.75
N ILE A 48 0.26 6.76 -1.80
CA ILE A 48 0.44 5.58 -0.94
C ILE A 48 0.87 4.40 -1.81
N ILE A 49 1.92 3.72 -1.36
CA ILE A 49 2.46 2.52 -1.99
C ILE A 49 2.55 1.41 -0.94
N ILE A 50 2.00 0.25 -1.26
CA ILE A 50 2.10 -0.95 -0.44
C ILE A 50 3.11 -1.89 -1.10
N LEU A 51 4.19 -2.21 -0.39
CA LEU A 51 5.09 -3.29 -0.75
C LEU A 51 4.59 -4.57 -0.09
N ASP A 52 4.03 -5.47 -0.90
CA ASP A 52 3.57 -6.76 -0.43
C ASP A 52 4.74 -7.72 -0.19
N GLN A 53 5.26 -7.69 1.04
CA GLN A 53 6.31 -8.55 1.56
C GLN A 53 5.76 -9.68 2.43
N SER A 54 4.44 -9.83 2.48
CA SER A 54 3.81 -10.85 3.30
C SER A 54 4.00 -12.23 2.67
N LYS A 55 4.18 -13.26 3.50
CA LYS A 55 4.05 -14.66 3.06
C LYS A 55 2.61 -15.03 2.72
N PHE A 56 1.67 -14.17 3.08
CA PHE A 56 0.32 -14.19 2.53
C PHE A 56 0.49 -13.89 1.06
N ARG A 57 0.35 -14.92 0.24
CA ARG A 57 0.37 -14.76 -1.20
C ARG A 57 -0.89 -13.98 -1.56
N ILE A 58 -0.85 -12.66 -1.46
CA ILE A 58 -1.93 -11.78 -1.86
C ILE A 58 -2.11 -12.04 -3.37
N GLY A 59 -3.05 -12.92 -3.71
CA GLY A 59 -3.27 -13.39 -5.07
C GLY A 59 -2.54 -14.68 -5.52
N ILE A 60 -2.23 -15.65 -4.64
CA ILE A 60 -1.86 -17.00 -5.15
C ILE A 60 -2.91 -18.03 -4.75
N ASN A 61 -3.94 -18.09 -5.59
CA ASN A 61 -4.57 -19.37 -5.89
C ASN A 61 -3.55 -20.19 -6.70
N PRO A 62 -3.30 -21.48 -6.41
CA PRO A 62 -2.42 -22.32 -7.23
C PRO A 62 -3.13 -22.68 -8.54
N ALA A 63 -3.22 -21.73 -9.47
CA ALA A 63 -3.68 -21.94 -10.84
C ALA A 63 -2.54 -21.57 -11.82
N PRO A 64 -2.44 -22.26 -12.97
CA PRO A 64 -1.22 -22.31 -13.76
C PRO A 64 -0.95 -20.99 -14.50
N ALA A 65 0.28 -20.50 -14.34
CA ALA A 65 1.09 -19.77 -15.32
C ALA A 65 0.33 -18.97 -16.40
N SER A 66 -0.47 -17.99 -16.00
CA SER A 66 -0.76 -16.80 -16.79
C SER A 66 -1.54 -15.83 -15.90
N GLU A 67 -1.40 -14.54 -16.19
CA GLU A 67 -2.11 -13.42 -15.56
C GLU A 67 -1.48 -12.88 -14.27
N THR A 68 -1.34 -11.55 -14.27
CA THR A 68 -0.78 -10.75 -13.19
C THR A 68 -1.41 -11.13 -11.84
N PRO A 69 -0.62 -11.38 -10.79
CA PRO A 69 -1.16 -11.69 -9.47
C PRO A 69 -2.20 -10.64 -9.04
N ASP A 70 -3.43 -11.09 -8.79
CA ASP A 70 -4.50 -10.23 -8.30
C ASP A 70 -4.28 -9.95 -6.81
N TYR A 71 -3.44 -8.96 -6.55
CA TYR A 71 -3.14 -8.45 -5.22
C TYR A 71 -4.36 -7.83 -4.51
N TYR A 72 -5.46 -7.60 -5.20
CA TYR A 72 -6.64 -6.96 -4.62
C TYR A 72 -7.57 -8.01 -4.03
N SER A 73 -7.56 -9.24 -4.57
CA SER A 73 -8.39 -10.37 -4.14
C SER A 73 -8.28 -10.75 -2.65
N ALA A 74 -7.15 -10.47 -1.99
CA ALA A 74 -7.01 -10.77 -0.56
C ALA A 74 -7.81 -9.82 0.32
N PHE A 75 -8.03 -8.58 -0.12
CA PHE A 75 -8.68 -7.55 0.69
C PHE A 75 -10.20 -7.72 0.74
N PRO A 76 -10.85 -7.31 1.85
CA PRO A 76 -12.30 -7.14 1.90
C PRO A 76 -12.79 -6.16 0.82
N VAL A 77 -14.02 -6.33 0.33
CA VAL A 77 -14.60 -5.49 -0.74
C VAL A 77 -14.54 -4.00 -0.41
N THR A 78 -14.84 -3.63 0.83
CA THR A 78 -14.77 -2.25 1.32
C THR A 78 -13.35 -1.68 1.20
N THR A 79 -12.34 -2.47 1.54
CA THR A 79 -10.93 -2.06 1.46
C THR A 79 -10.45 -1.99 0.02
N ARG A 80 -10.88 -2.91 -0.87
CA ARG A 80 -10.57 -2.82 -2.30
C ARG A 80 -11.05 -1.51 -2.91
N HIS A 81 -12.31 -1.15 -2.62
CA HIS A 81 -12.87 0.10 -3.11
C HIS A 81 -12.06 1.31 -2.61
N LEU A 82 -11.55 1.27 -1.38
CA LEU A 82 -10.69 2.32 -0.85
C LEU A 82 -9.32 2.38 -1.51
N ILE A 83 -8.70 1.23 -1.75
CA ILE A 83 -7.44 1.14 -2.47
C ILE A 83 -7.60 1.77 -3.87
N GLU A 84 -8.70 1.49 -4.56
CA GLU A 84 -9.03 2.09 -5.86
C GLU A 84 -9.30 3.60 -5.76
N GLN A 85 -10.16 4.03 -4.84
CA GLN A 85 -10.51 5.44 -4.63
C GLN A 85 -9.29 6.29 -4.27
N MET A 86 -8.42 5.77 -3.41
CA MET A 86 -7.21 6.44 -2.95
C MET A 86 -6.03 6.24 -3.92
N LYS A 87 -6.23 5.49 -5.02
CA LYS A 87 -5.19 5.17 -6.01
C LYS A 87 -3.93 4.57 -5.38
N ILE A 88 -4.12 3.73 -4.36
CA ILE A 88 -3.03 3.06 -3.65
C ILE A 88 -2.41 2.04 -4.61
N LYS A 89 -1.09 2.16 -4.83
CA LYS A 89 -0.35 1.21 -5.67
C LYS A 89 0.15 0.06 -4.82
N ILE A 90 -0.10 -1.17 -5.26
CA ILE A 90 0.45 -2.37 -4.63
C ILE A 90 1.59 -2.89 -5.51
N LEU A 91 2.76 -3.09 -4.90
CA LEU A 91 3.96 -3.56 -5.57
C LEU A 91 4.43 -4.87 -4.96
N PRO A 92 5.00 -5.79 -5.76
CA PRO A 92 5.58 -7.03 -5.24
C PRO A 92 6.79 -6.74 -4.37
N CYS A 93 7.03 -7.57 -3.35
CA CYS A 93 8.23 -7.48 -2.51
C CYS A 93 9.54 -7.69 -3.26
N ARG A 94 9.55 -8.51 -4.30
CA ARG A 94 10.75 -8.81 -5.10
C ARG A 94 10.80 -7.93 -6.34
N ILE A 95 10.79 -6.62 -6.13
CA ILE A 95 11.00 -5.62 -7.17
C ILE A 95 12.46 -5.11 -7.09
N PRO A 96 13.18 -4.97 -8.21
CA PRO A 96 14.49 -4.33 -8.22
C PRO A 96 14.43 -2.91 -7.67
N MET A 97 15.49 -2.47 -6.97
CA MET A 97 15.56 -1.10 -6.42
C MET A 97 15.33 -0.04 -7.50
N VAL A 98 15.85 -0.26 -8.72
CA VAL A 98 15.67 0.65 -9.85
C VAL A 98 14.18 0.80 -10.20
N GLU A 99 13.46 -0.31 -10.32
CA GLU A 99 12.03 -0.30 -10.62
C GLU A 99 11.23 0.31 -9.46
N LEU A 100 11.58 0.02 -8.20
CA LEU A 100 10.95 0.65 -7.05
C LEU A 100 11.08 2.18 -7.13
N LEU A 101 12.29 2.68 -7.36
CA LEU A 101 12.56 4.12 -7.47
C LEU A 101 11.75 4.76 -8.61
N GLU A 102 11.61 4.08 -9.75
CA GLU A 102 10.75 4.56 -10.84
C GLU A 102 9.27 4.66 -10.41
N HIS A 103 8.75 3.66 -9.69
CA HIS A 103 7.39 3.72 -9.15
C HIS A 103 7.21 4.84 -8.12
N LEU A 104 8.23 5.12 -7.29
CA LEU A 104 8.21 6.25 -6.35
C LEU A 104 8.15 7.58 -7.10
N LYS A 105 9.05 7.80 -8.08
CA LYS A 105 9.09 9.03 -8.89
C LYS A 105 7.79 9.29 -9.62
N GLN A 106 7.21 8.25 -10.24
CA GLN A 106 5.94 8.35 -10.93
C GLN A 106 4.80 8.75 -9.99
N SER A 107 4.82 8.24 -8.75
CA SER A 107 3.78 8.54 -7.75
C SER A 107 3.92 9.96 -7.20
N LEU A 108 5.14 10.48 -7.10
CA LEU A 108 5.46 11.85 -6.71
C LEU A 108 5.27 12.87 -7.85
N GLY A 109 4.96 12.42 -9.07
CA GLY A 109 4.88 13.32 -10.23
C GLY A 109 6.24 13.89 -10.66
N LEU A 110 7.35 13.34 -10.16
CA LEU A 110 8.71 13.70 -10.53
C LEU A 110 9.05 13.12 -11.90
N LYS A 111 8.40 13.61 -12.95
CA LYS A 111 8.83 13.38 -14.34
C LYS A 111 9.97 14.35 -14.65
N LYS A 112 11.11 13.81 -15.04
CA LYS A 112 12.17 14.58 -15.73
C LYS A 112 11.68 15.00 -17.10
#